data_AF-A0A210P6H8-F1
#
_entry.id   AF-A0A210P6H8-F1
#
_cell.length_a   1.000
_cell.length_b   1.000
_cell.length_c   1.000
_cell.angle_alpha   90.00
_cell.angle_beta   90.00
_cell.angle_gamma   90.00
#
_symmetry.space_group_name_H-M   'P 1'
#
loop_
_entity.id
_entity.type
_entity.pdbx_description
1 polymer ?
#
loop_
_entity_poly.entity_id
_entity_poly.type
_entity_poly.pdbx_seq_one_letter_code
_entity_poly.pdbx_strand_id
1 'polypeptide(L)'
;MNLMNKLVISGATLLMLGTNSIGVITAKADTVNNVNEEITIPDKYISISNGQILDALKENNPEAYAKIPESERIALLRQDMLRQGGTYIKTNSTGFTVYLNSAIVKIAKAVGVGAVAASIASVAATAGLSTGTATFISSALSTLIGEIPSNRGVWIKLSNKGSLVKWGLQ
;
A
#
# COMPACT_ATOMS: atom_id res chain seq x y z
N MET A 1 -13.45 -31.18 -39.31
CA MET A 1 -13.03 -31.36 -37.90
C MET A 1 -12.54 -30.03 -37.38
N ASN A 2 -12.86 -29.71 -36.12
CA ASN A 2 -12.47 -28.55 -35.31
C ASN A 2 -13.31 -27.25 -35.37
N LEU A 3 -14.40 -27.32 -34.59
CA LEU A 3 -14.78 -26.48 -33.45
C LEU A 3 -14.44 -24.96 -33.43
N MET A 4 -15.54 -24.21 -33.38
CA MET A 4 -15.74 -22.82 -32.98
C MET A 4 -15.26 -22.54 -31.54
N ASN A 5 -14.56 -21.42 -31.33
CA ASN A 5 -14.45 -20.77 -30.03
C ASN A 5 -15.26 -19.48 -30.05
N LYS A 6 -16.41 -19.50 -29.38
CA LYS A 6 -17.24 -18.33 -29.10
C LYS A 6 -16.67 -17.63 -27.86
N LEU A 7 -16.22 -16.38 -27.99
CA LEU A 7 -16.03 -15.51 -26.84
C LEU A 7 -17.27 -14.60 -26.72
N VAL A 8 -18.10 -14.90 -25.73
CA VAL A 8 -19.26 -14.09 -25.34
C VAL A 8 -18.76 -13.07 -24.32
N ILE A 9 -18.84 -11.78 -24.65
CA ILE A 9 -18.73 -10.68 -23.69
C ILE A 9 -20.13 -10.05 -23.61
N SER A 10 -20.93 -10.56 -22.67
CA SER A 10 -22.11 -9.89 -22.11
C SER A 10 -21.62 -9.32 -20.77
N GLY A 11 -21.57 -8.00 -20.55
CA GLY A 11 -22.73 -7.14 -20.45
C GLY A 11 -22.81 -6.64 -19.01
N ALA A 12 -21.98 -5.64 -18.66
CA ALA A 12 -22.07 -4.93 -17.38
C ALA A 12 -22.36 -3.45 -17.67
N THR A 13 -23.64 -3.14 -17.54
CA THR A 13 -24.29 -1.89 -17.14
C THR A 13 -23.74 -0.56 -17.68
N LEU A 14 -24.52 -0.03 -18.62
CA LEU A 14 -24.59 1.34 -19.12
C LEU A 14 -24.85 2.33 -17.97
N LEU A 15 -23.87 3.17 -17.60
CA LEU A 15 -24.12 4.40 -16.84
C LEU A 15 -24.14 5.58 -17.81
N MET A 16 -25.31 6.21 -17.91
CA MET A 16 -25.60 7.36 -18.74
C MET A 16 -24.71 8.55 -18.37
N LEU A 17 -23.80 8.91 -19.29
CA LEU A 17 -23.07 10.18 -19.27
C LEU A 17 -24.03 11.31 -19.68
N GLY A 18 -24.40 12.16 -18.73
CA GLY A 18 -24.90 13.49 -19.00
C GLY A 18 -23.82 14.29 -19.71
N THR A 19 -24.12 14.71 -20.94
CA THR A 19 -23.24 15.41 -21.86
C THR A 19 -22.81 16.77 -21.31
N ASN A 20 -21.51 16.94 -21.03
CA ASN A 20 -20.83 18.22 -21.15
C ASN A 20 -19.58 17.98 -22.00
N SER A 21 -19.62 18.52 -23.22
CA SER A 21 -18.59 18.41 -24.25
C SER A 21 -17.26 19.02 -23.81
N ILE A 22 -16.19 18.23 -23.83
CA ILE A 22 -14.81 18.71 -23.84
C ILE A 22 -14.09 17.95 -24.96
N GLY A 23 -13.41 18.68 -25.84
CA GLY A 23 -12.96 18.25 -27.16
C GLY A 23 -12.12 16.97 -27.20
N VAL A 24 -12.09 16.38 -28.40
CA VAL A 24 -11.23 15.25 -28.75
C VAL A 24 -9.78 15.64 -28.53
N ILE A 25 -9.14 15.11 -27.48
CA ILE A 25 -7.68 15.15 -27.32
C ILE A 25 -7.15 13.85 -27.93
N THR A 26 -6.71 13.91 -29.18
CA THR A 26 -5.86 12.87 -29.76
C THR A 26 -4.50 12.97 -29.08
N ALA A 27 -4.26 12.16 -28.05
CA ALA A 27 -2.94 12.03 -27.46
C ALA A 27 -2.02 11.28 -28.45
N LYS A 28 -1.23 12.05 -29.19
CA LYS A 28 -0.04 11.54 -29.85
C LYS A 28 0.92 11.12 -28.73
N ALA A 29 1.39 9.87 -28.75
CA ALA A 29 2.41 9.41 -27.82
C ALA A 29 3.72 10.15 -28.14
N ASP A 30 3.90 11.33 -27.53
CA ASP A 30 5.20 11.99 -27.52
C ASP A 30 6.11 11.19 -26.59
N THR A 31 7.18 10.70 -27.19
CA THR A 31 8.30 10.02 -26.54
C THR A 31 8.76 10.84 -25.34
N VAL A 32 8.41 10.39 -24.14
CA VAL A 32 8.81 11.05 -22.88
C VAL A 32 10.31 10.86 -22.73
N ASN A 33 11.06 11.92 -22.96
CA ASN A 33 12.47 11.98 -22.61
C ASN A 33 12.60 11.72 -21.10
N ASN A 34 13.39 10.69 -20.79
CA ASN A 34 13.71 10.21 -19.46
C ASN A 34 14.58 11.24 -18.73
N VAL A 35 13.96 12.31 -18.24
CA VAL A 35 14.56 13.16 -17.23
C VAL A 35 14.50 12.36 -15.94
N ASN A 36 15.62 11.74 -15.57
CA ASN A 36 15.87 11.21 -14.24
C ASN A 36 15.92 12.40 -13.26
N GLU A 37 14.78 13.04 -13.02
CA GLU A 37 14.65 13.92 -11.86
C GLU A 37 14.87 13.04 -10.63
N GLU A 38 15.98 13.27 -9.94
CA GLU A 38 16.23 12.66 -8.65
C GLU A 38 15.15 13.19 -7.71
N ILE A 39 14.11 12.38 -7.52
CA ILE A 39 12.99 12.69 -6.63
C ILE A 39 13.59 12.89 -5.24
N THR A 40 13.79 14.15 -4.86
CA THR A 40 14.26 14.52 -3.54
C THR A 40 13.05 14.52 -2.62
N ILE A 41 12.95 13.51 -1.77
CA ILE A 41 11.85 13.40 -0.81
C ILE A 41 12.24 14.22 0.44
N PRO A 42 11.44 15.23 0.85
CA PRO A 42 11.73 15.99 2.06
C PRO A 42 11.70 15.07 3.29
N ASP A 43 12.50 15.41 4.30
CA ASP A 43 12.54 14.68 5.55
C ASP A 43 11.18 14.76 6.25
N LYS A 44 10.50 13.62 6.41
CA LYS A 44 9.17 13.54 7.01
C LYS A 44 9.08 12.31 7.91
N TYR A 45 8.41 12.50 9.04
CA TYR A 45 8.06 11.43 9.96
C TYR A 45 6.54 11.27 9.97
N ILE A 46 6.06 10.08 9.61
CA ILE A 46 4.63 9.76 9.57
C ILE A 46 4.38 8.59 10.49
N SER A 47 3.75 8.87 11.63
CA SER A 47 3.24 7.82 12.50
C SER A 47 1.94 7.28 11.91
N ILE A 48 1.80 5.96 11.86
CA ILE A 48 0.61 5.28 11.38
C ILE A 48 0.10 4.41 12.52
N SER A 49 -1.10 4.70 13.01
CA SER A 49 -1.74 3.86 14.04
C SER A 49 -2.31 2.58 13.42
N ASN A 50 -2.41 1.52 14.22
CA ASN A 50 -3.11 0.31 13.82
C ASN A 50 -4.58 0.63 13.50
N GLY A 51 -5.20 1.57 14.21
CA GLY A 51 -6.54 2.07 13.88
C GLY A 51 -6.67 2.60 12.46
N GLN A 52 -5.74 3.45 12.01
CA GLN A 52 -5.74 3.97 10.63
C GLN A 52 -5.58 2.85 9.60
N ILE A 53 -4.75 1.84 9.88
CA ILE A 53 -4.59 0.68 9.00
C ILE A 53 -5.87 -0.15 8.93
N LEU A 54 -6.54 -0.36 10.08
CA LEU A 54 -7.81 -1.09 10.14
C LEU A 54 -8.92 -0.37 9.38
N ASP A 55 -9.03 0.95 9.53
CA ASP A 55 -10.03 1.75 8.82
C ASP A 55 -9.77 1.71 7.31
N ALA A 56 -8.51 1.90 6.89
CA ALA A 56 -8.13 1.79 5.49
C ALA A 56 -8.32 0.37 4.94
N LEU A 57 -8.13 -0.68 5.75
CA LEU A 57 -8.40 -2.06 5.35
C LEU A 57 -9.91 -2.30 5.22
N LYS A 58 -10.73 -1.77 6.12
CA LYS A 58 -12.19 -1.87 6.06
C LYS A 58 -12.74 -1.19 4.81
N GLU A 59 -12.19 -0.03 4.45
CA GLU A 59 -12.60 0.75 3.29
C GLU A 59 -12.11 0.11 1.97
N ASN A 60 -10.82 -0.21 1.88
CA ASN A 60 -10.21 -0.66 0.62
C ASN A 60 -10.34 -2.17 0.37
N ASN A 61 -10.49 -2.98 1.43
CA ASN A 61 -10.58 -4.44 1.33
C ASN A 61 -11.45 -5.03 2.47
N PRO A 62 -12.78 -4.84 2.40
CA PRO A 62 -13.70 -5.26 3.46
C PRO A 62 -13.67 -6.79 3.71
N GLU A 63 -13.34 -7.59 2.69
CA GLU A 63 -13.18 -9.04 2.82
C GLU A 63 -11.97 -9.41 3.70
N ALA A 64 -10.83 -8.75 3.50
CA ALA A 64 -9.65 -8.94 4.35
C ALA A 64 -9.93 -8.45 5.78
N TYR A 65 -10.62 -7.33 5.93
CA TYR A 65 -11.03 -6.84 7.26
C TYR A 65 -11.96 -7.81 7.99
N ALA A 66 -12.92 -8.42 7.28
CA ALA A 66 -13.86 -9.38 7.86
C ALA A 66 -13.19 -10.67 8.36
N LYS A 67 -12.01 -11.04 7.83
CA LYS A 67 -11.21 -12.18 8.31
C LYS A 67 -10.54 -11.92 9.66
N ILE A 68 -10.44 -10.67 10.11
CA ILE A 68 -9.84 -10.33 11.40
C ILE A 68 -10.90 -10.54 12.50
N PRO A 69 -10.68 -11.43 13.49
CA PRO A 69 -11.59 -11.57 14.63
C PRO A 69 -11.69 -10.26 15.43
N GLU A 70 -12.85 -10.02 16.05
CA GLU A 70 -13.06 -8.80 16.84
C GLU A 70 -12.06 -8.66 17.99
N SER A 71 -11.73 -9.77 18.66
CA SER A 71 -10.72 -9.81 19.72
C SER A 71 -9.34 -9.35 19.24
N GLU A 72 -8.94 -9.72 18.02
CA GLU A 72 -7.66 -9.31 17.43
C GLU A 72 -7.68 -7.82 17.03
N ARG A 73 -8.81 -7.32 16.50
CA ARG A 73 -8.97 -5.88 16.23
C ARG A 73 -8.82 -5.05 17.50
N ILE A 74 -9.45 -5.49 18.60
CA ILE A 74 -9.34 -4.82 19.88
C ILE A 74 -7.89 -4.89 20.41
N ALA A 75 -7.21 -6.03 20.25
CA ALA A 75 -5.82 -6.18 20.66
C ALA A 75 -4.88 -5.21 19.92
N LEU A 76 -5.05 -5.03 18.60
CA LEU A 76 -4.30 -4.05 17.81
C LEU A 76 -4.49 -2.62 18.31
N LEU A 77 -5.74 -2.23 18.57
CA LEU A 77 -6.07 -0.89 19.06
C LEU A 77 -5.46 -0.64 20.44
N ARG A 78 -5.40 -1.67 21.30
CA ARG A 78 -4.71 -1.57 22.60
C ARG A 78 -3.18 -1.50 22.44
N GLN A 79 -2.61 -2.15 21.44
CA GLN A 79 -1.17 -2.11 21.18
C GLN A 79 -0.69 -0.72 20.71
N ASP A 80 -1.55 0.05 20.03
CA ASP A 80 -1.25 1.46 19.74
C ASP A 80 -1.01 2.26 21.03
N MET A 81 -1.75 1.95 22.10
CA MET A 81 -1.61 2.62 23.41
C MET A 81 -0.31 2.25 24.14
N LEU A 82 0.23 1.06 23.88
CA LEU A 82 1.44 0.57 24.56
C LEU A 82 2.75 1.08 23.94
N ARG A 83 2.70 1.73 22.76
CA ARG A 83 3.82 2.35 22.02
C ARG A 83 5.10 1.52 21.86
N GLN A 84 5.08 0.22 22.15
CA GLN A 84 6.23 -0.65 21.92
C GLN A 84 6.38 -0.92 20.43
N GLY A 85 7.27 -0.16 19.79
CA GLY A 85 7.69 -0.37 18.42
C GLY A 85 6.64 -0.02 17.36
N GLY A 86 6.06 1.18 17.40
CA GLY A 86 4.99 1.61 16.50
C GLY A 86 5.31 1.55 15.00
N THR A 87 4.26 1.60 14.20
CA THR A 87 4.34 1.63 12.73
C THR A 87 4.52 3.07 12.25
N TYR A 88 5.58 3.33 11.48
CA TYR A 88 5.87 4.68 10.98
C TYR A 88 6.71 4.66 9.72
N ILE A 89 6.66 5.76 8.97
CA ILE A 89 7.47 5.99 7.77
C ILE A 89 8.39 7.17 8.03
N LYS A 90 9.70 6.97 7.82
CA LYS A 90 10.70 8.03 7.76
C LYS A 90 11.09 8.24 6.32
N THR A 91 10.88 9.42 5.76
CA THR A 91 11.42 9.80 4.45
C THR A 91 12.67 10.65 4.63
N ASN A 92 13.60 10.56 3.69
CA ASN A 92 14.72 11.48 3.57
C ASN A 92 15.12 11.66 2.10
N SER A 93 16.11 12.52 1.85
CA SER A 93 16.61 12.81 0.50
C SER A 93 17.08 11.58 -0.29
N THR A 94 17.40 10.47 0.37
CA THR A 94 17.92 9.23 -0.26
C THR A 94 16.88 8.12 -0.39
N GLY A 95 15.69 8.28 0.19
CA GLY A 95 14.64 7.29 0.14
C GLY A 95 13.70 7.33 1.34
N PHE A 96 13.18 6.16 1.70
CA PHE A 96 12.25 6.04 2.81
C PHE A 96 12.45 4.73 3.55
N THR A 97 12.20 4.76 4.86
CA THR A 97 12.26 3.60 5.73
C THR A 97 10.90 3.40 6.38
N VAL A 98 10.29 2.26 6.10
CA VAL A 98 9.01 1.85 6.67
C VAL A 98 9.29 0.94 7.86
N TYR A 99 8.76 1.28 9.02
CA TYR A 99 8.83 0.49 10.23
C TYR A 99 7.45 -0.09 10.50
N LEU A 100 7.35 -1.40 10.67
CA LEU A 100 6.12 -2.10 11.01
C LEU A 100 6.31 -2.82 12.33
N ASN A 101 5.35 -2.68 13.24
CA ASN A 101 5.32 -3.47 14.45
C ASN A 101 4.99 -4.95 14.16
N SER A 102 5.25 -5.83 15.13
CA SER A 102 4.97 -7.28 14.98
C SER A 102 3.49 -7.59 14.77
N ALA A 103 2.59 -6.77 15.30
CA ALA A 103 1.15 -6.98 15.20
C ALA A 103 0.64 -6.80 13.77
N ILE A 104 1.11 -5.75 13.08
CA ILE A 104 0.80 -5.52 11.67
C ILE A 104 1.38 -6.63 10.80
N VAL A 105 2.60 -7.10 11.08
CA VAL A 105 3.19 -8.26 10.39
C VAL A 105 2.31 -9.50 10.57
N LYS A 106 1.86 -9.78 11.80
CA LYS A 106 0.98 -10.92 12.10
C LYS A 106 -0.33 -10.86 11.31
N ILE A 107 -0.97 -9.69 11.25
CA ILE A 107 -2.23 -9.53 10.53
C ILE A 107 -2.06 -9.58 9.04
N ALA A 108 -1.02 -8.95 8.49
CA ALA A 108 -0.69 -9.08 7.07
C ALA A 108 -0.56 -10.55 6.66
N LYS A 109 0.04 -11.39 7.50
CA LYS A 109 0.08 -12.85 7.26
C LYS A 109 -1.27 -13.54 7.40
N ALA A 110 -2.12 -13.10 8.33
CA ALA A 110 -3.41 -13.72 8.57
C ALA A 110 -4.45 -13.40 7.48
N VAL A 111 -4.51 -12.16 7.00
CA VAL A 111 -5.61 -11.70 6.11
C VAL A 111 -5.20 -11.39 4.69
N GLY A 112 -3.90 -11.34 4.42
CA GLY A 112 -3.35 -11.10 3.09
C GLY A 112 -2.35 -9.94 3.12
N VAL A 113 -1.12 -10.27 2.74
CA VAL A 113 0.02 -9.36 2.82
C VAL A 113 -0.19 -8.13 1.92
N GLY A 114 -0.71 -8.34 0.71
CA GLY A 114 -1.01 -7.26 -0.24
C GLY A 114 -2.11 -6.32 0.24
N ALA A 115 -3.13 -6.83 0.95
CA ALA A 115 -4.23 -6.00 1.45
C ALA A 115 -3.72 -5.02 2.53
N VAL A 116 -2.93 -5.53 3.48
CA VAL A 116 -2.35 -4.68 4.53
C VAL A 116 -1.30 -3.72 3.98
N ALA A 117 -0.48 -4.15 3.02
CA ALA A 117 0.47 -3.29 2.32
C ALA A 117 -0.23 -2.12 1.61
N ALA A 118 -1.36 -2.39 0.93
CA ALA A 118 -2.17 -1.37 0.28
C ALA A 118 -2.79 -0.40 1.29
N SER A 119 -3.29 -0.89 2.43
CA SER A 119 -3.81 -0.03 3.51
C SER A 119 -2.74 0.90 4.08
N ILE A 120 -1.52 0.40 4.32
CA ILE A 120 -0.40 1.23 4.79
C ILE A 120 -0.05 2.30 3.77
N ALA A 121 0.01 1.94 2.48
CA ALA A 121 0.28 2.88 1.39
C ALA A 121 -0.82 3.95 1.27
N SER A 122 -2.09 3.56 1.42
CA SER A 122 -3.24 4.48 1.41
C SER A 122 -3.14 5.49 2.55
N VAL A 123 -2.87 5.05 3.78
CA VAL A 123 -2.68 5.95 4.93
C VAL A 123 -1.46 6.86 4.76
N ALA A 124 -0.39 6.34 4.15
CA ALA A 124 0.80 7.15 3.85
C ALA A 124 0.49 8.25 2.82
N ALA A 125 -0.30 7.94 1.80
CA ALA A 125 -0.71 8.91 0.77
C ALA A 125 -1.60 10.01 1.37
N THR A 126 -2.57 9.67 2.22
CA THR A 126 -3.42 10.67 2.91
C THR A 126 -2.63 11.52 3.90
N ALA A 127 -1.56 10.97 4.49
CA ALA A 127 -0.60 11.72 5.29
C ALA A 127 0.33 12.61 4.45
N GLY A 128 0.19 12.63 3.12
CA GLY A 128 0.91 13.52 2.20
C GLY A 128 2.22 12.96 1.65
N LEU A 129 2.33 11.63 1.48
CA LEU A 129 3.31 11.05 0.55
C LEU A 129 2.79 11.13 -0.87
N SER A 130 3.70 11.28 -1.83
CA SER A 130 3.33 11.17 -3.25
C SER A 130 2.81 9.76 -3.54
N THR A 131 1.85 9.67 -4.46
CA THR A 131 1.26 8.40 -4.89
C THR A 131 2.32 7.40 -5.36
N GLY A 132 3.37 7.88 -6.05
CA GLY A 132 4.50 7.02 -6.47
C GLY A 132 5.22 6.37 -5.28
N THR A 133 5.50 7.14 -4.22
CA THR A 133 6.14 6.62 -3.01
C THR A 133 5.26 5.59 -2.31
N ALA A 134 3.96 5.87 -2.19
CA ALA A 134 2.98 4.95 -1.61
C ALA A 134 2.92 3.61 -2.37
N THR A 135 2.94 3.65 -3.70
CA THR A 135 2.99 2.44 -4.55
C THR A 135 4.26 1.63 -4.30
N PHE A 136 5.41 2.28 -4.20
CA PHE A 136 6.67 1.59 -3.90
C PHE A 136 6.68 0.92 -2.51
N ILE A 137 6.11 1.59 -1.50
CA ILE A 137 5.90 1.01 -0.17
C ILE A 137 5.06 -0.27 -0.30
N SER A 138 3.90 -0.17 -0.96
CA SER A 138 2.98 -1.30 -1.12
C SER A 138 3.67 -2.52 -1.77
N SER A 139 4.40 -2.31 -2.86
CA SER A 139 5.12 -3.39 -3.57
C SER A 139 6.20 -4.05 -2.71
N ALA A 140 7.00 -3.24 -2.00
CA ALA A 140 8.06 -3.76 -1.15
C ALA A 140 7.51 -4.55 0.04
N LEU A 141 6.49 -4.00 0.71
CA LEU A 141 5.80 -4.68 1.81
C LEU A 141 5.15 -5.98 1.34
N SER A 142 4.53 -5.96 0.15
CA SER A 142 3.85 -7.12 -0.41
C SER A 142 4.78 -8.32 -0.61
N THR A 143 6.05 -8.05 -0.92
CA THR A 143 7.06 -9.07 -1.18
C THR A 143 7.73 -9.54 0.12
N LEU A 144 8.06 -8.62 1.02
CA LEU A 144 8.88 -8.91 2.18
C LEU A 144 8.12 -9.46 3.38
N ILE A 145 6.86 -9.06 3.58
CA ILE A 145 6.15 -9.43 4.82
C ILE A 145 5.97 -10.95 4.95
N GLY A 146 5.88 -11.67 3.83
CA GLY A 146 5.83 -13.13 3.83
C GLY A 146 7.01 -13.79 4.57
N GLU A 147 8.20 -13.18 4.50
CA GLU A 147 9.45 -13.73 5.01
C GLU A 147 9.70 -13.43 6.49
N ILE A 148 8.93 -12.52 7.09
CA ILE A 148 9.19 -12.00 8.44
C ILE A 148 8.55 -12.91 9.51
N PRO A 149 9.27 -13.33 10.56
CA PRO A 149 8.64 -14.03 11.68
C PRO A 149 7.47 -13.24 12.28
N SER A 150 6.32 -13.88 12.49
CA SER A 150 5.08 -13.21 12.92
C SER A 150 5.15 -12.57 14.32
N ASN A 151 6.17 -12.91 15.11
CA ASN A 151 6.45 -12.35 16.43
C ASN A 151 7.43 -11.17 16.40
N ARG A 152 7.88 -10.72 15.22
CA ARG A 152 8.88 -9.65 15.05
C ARG A 152 8.34 -8.51 14.21
N GLY A 153 8.71 -7.30 14.59
CA GLY A 153 8.55 -6.15 13.71
C GLY A 153 9.62 -6.14 12.62
N VAL A 154 9.51 -5.21 11.68
CA VAL A 154 10.47 -5.06 10.59
C VAL A 154 10.69 -3.60 10.28
N TRP A 155 11.89 -3.28 9.80
CA TRP A 155 12.15 -2.05 9.09
C TRP A 155 12.61 -2.36 7.67
N ILE A 156 12.13 -1.60 6.71
CA ILE A 156 12.38 -1.78 5.29
C ILE A 156 12.83 -0.45 4.71
N LYS A 157 14.08 -0.38 4.25
CA LYS A 157 14.68 0.78 3.61
C LYS A 157 14.58 0.65 2.09
N LEU A 158 14.01 1.67 1.47
CA LEU A 158 13.75 1.77 0.04
C LEU A 158 14.45 3.03 -0.49
N SER A 159 14.93 2.96 -1.73
CA SER A 159 15.49 4.12 -2.43
C SER A 159 14.37 5.05 -2.92
N ASN A 160 14.71 6.26 -3.38
CA ASN A 160 13.76 7.17 -4.04
C ASN A 160 13.03 6.56 -5.25
N LYS A 161 13.62 5.51 -5.86
CA LYS A 161 13.04 4.76 -6.99
C LYS A 161 12.22 3.55 -6.55
N GLY A 162 12.01 3.37 -5.25
CA GLY A 162 11.25 2.26 -4.69
C GLY A 162 11.97 0.92 -4.65
N SER A 163 13.24 0.86 -5.07
CA SER A 163 14.03 -0.37 -4.97
C SER A 163 14.40 -0.65 -3.52
N LEU A 164 14.24 -1.90 -3.10
CA LEU A 164 14.68 -2.38 -1.79
C LEU A 164 16.19 -2.20 -1.64
N VAL A 165 16.60 -1.43 -0.63
CA VAL A 165 18.01 -1.21 -0.30
C VAL A 165 18.46 -2.19 0.77
N LYS A 166 17.68 -2.27 1.86
CA LYS A 166 17.96 -3.15 3.00
C LYS A 166 16.71 -3.34 3.84
N TRP A 167 16.61 -4.44 4.56
CA TRP A 167 15.61 -4.62 5.60
C TRP A 167 16.23 -5.31 6.82
N GLY A 168 15.52 -5.29 7.94
CA GLY A 168 15.93 -5.99 9.14
C GLY A 168 14.79 -6.11 10.14
N LEU A 169 14.99 -6.97 11.14
CA LEU A 169 14.01 -7.17 12.21
C LEU A 169 14.10 -6.06 13.25
N GLN A 170 12.96 -5.76 13.86
CA GLN A 170 12.83 -4.90 15.03
C GLN A 170 12.77 -5.74 16.31
#